data_AF-A0A6H5H6W1-F1
#
_entry.id   AF-A0A6H5H6W1-F1
#
_cell.length_a   1.000
_cell.length_b   1.000
_cell.length_c   1.000
_cell.angle_alpha   90.00
_cell.angle_beta   90.00
_cell.angle_gamma   90.00
#
_symmetry.space_group_name_H-M   'P 1'
#
loop_
_entity.id
_entity.type
_entity.pdbx_description
1 polymer ?
#
loop_
_entity_poly.entity_id
_entity_poly.type
_entity_poly.pdbx_seq_one_letter_code
_entity_poly.pdbx_strand_id
1 'polypeptide(L)'
;MKNYLSGENIEWSFIPPRSPNFGGLWEAGVKAFKYHFKRILGQAMLTFEEMTTVTAMIESCLNSRPLCPLSSDPNDLSPLTPGHFLIGDVLTAIPQPDILDSKVSTLKRWHRVEFMLQQFWSRWSKEYLSILQSRTKWKKEEENLQLGQLVLLKEEHLPPLKWPLGRIIDVHPGPDGSVRVATIKTSAGIYKRSISRICLLPIENFT
;
A
#
# COMPACT_ATOMS: atom_id res chain seq x y z
N MET A 1 -6.52 -28.14 -20.65
CA MET A 1 -5.43 -27.38 -20.00
C MET A 1 -4.11 -27.51 -20.75
N LYS A 2 -3.47 -28.69 -20.86
CA LYS A 2 -2.21 -28.85 -21.62
C LYS A 2 -2.26 -28.36 -23.07
N ASN A 3 -3.32 -28.70 -23.82
CA ASN A 3 -3.48 -28.25 -25.21
C ASN A 3 -3.67 -26.72 -25.33
N TYR A 4 -4.32 -26.09 -24.36
CA TYR A 4 -4.48 -24.64 -24.31
C TYR A 4 -3.14 -23.96 -24.01
N LEU A 5 -2.45 -24.40 -22.96
CA LEU A 5 -1.16 -23.84 -22.55
C LEU A 5 -0.10 -23.97 -23.66
N SER A 6 -0.07 -25.12 -24.35
CA SER A 6 0.84 -25.32 -25.48
C SER A 6 0.50 -24.45 -26.70
N GLY A 7 -0.78 -24.14 -26.93
CA GLY A 7 -1.19 -23.25 -28.02
C GLY A 7 -0.80 -21.78 -27.75
N GLU A 8 -0.78 -21.39 -26.48
CA GLU A 8 -0.43 -20.03 -26.03
C GLU A 8 1.05 -19.87 -25.64
N ASN A 9 1.89 -20.89 -25.88
CA ASN A 9 3.31 -20.92 -25.46
C ASN A 9 3.52 -20.66 -23.95
N ILE A 10 2.60 -21.15 -23.11
CA ILE A 10 2.68 -21.02 -21.65
C ILE A 10 3.34 -22.26 -21.06
N GLU A 11 4.51 -22.10 -20.44
CA GLU A 11 5.15 -23.14 -19.63
C GLU A 11 4.54 -23.18 -18.21
N TRP A 12 4.06 -24.35 -17.79
CA TRP A 12 3.47 -24.52 -16.47
C TRP A 12 4.47 -25.13 -15.48
N SER A 13 4.79 -24.38 -14.43
CA SER A 13 5.72 -24.78 -13.39
C SER A 13 5.00 -25.09 -12.08
N PHE A 14 5.29 -26.25 -11.48
CA PHE A 14 4.79 -26.61 -10.15
C PHE A 14 5.80 -26.23 -9.07
N ILE A 15 5.30 -25.73 -7.93
CA ILE A 15 6.11 -25.67 -6.72
C ILE A 15 6.42 -27.08 -6.21
N PRO A 16 7.55 -27.31 -5.54
CA PRO A 16 7.83 -28.57 -4.89
C PRO A 16 6.70 -28.97 -3.92
N PRO A 17 6.36 -30.28 -3.86
CA PRO A 17 5.29 -30.75 -3.00
C PRO A 17 5.60 -30.44 -1.53
N ARG A 18 4.59 -29.97 -0.78
CA ARG A 18 4.70 -29.58 0.64
C ARG A 18 5.68 -28.42 0.91
N SER A 19 5.93 -27.57 -0.07
CA SER A 19 6.81 -26.39 0.08
C SER A 19 6.06 -25.08 -0.13
N PRO A 20 5.13 -24.70 0.78
CA PRO A 20 4.34 -23.47 0.66
C PRO A 20 5.18 -22.19 0.71
N ASN A 21 6.40 -22.26 1.25
CA ASN A 21 7.36 -21.15 1.23
C ASN A 21 7.72 -20.70 -0.20
N PHE A 22 7.66 -21.57 -1.21
CA PHE A 22 7.84 -21.18 -2.61
C PHE A 22 6.69 -20.29 -3.12
N GLY A 23 5.55 -20.31 -2.42
CA GLY A 23 4.37 -19.49 -2.71
C GLY A 23 4.14 -18.30 -1.80
N GLY A 24 5.06 -18.00 -0.90
CA GLY A 24 4.84 -17.01 0.16
C GLY A 24 4.38 -15.64 -0.34
N LEU A 25 4.91 -15.16 -1.48
CA LEU A 25 4.55 -13.85 -2.04
C LEU A 25 3.08 -13.78 -2.48
N TRP A 26 2.62 -14.71 -3.31
CA TRP A 26 1.23 -14.68 -3.77
C TRP A 26 0.26 -15.13 -2.67
N GLU A 27 0.67 -16.04 -1.78
CA GLU A 27 -0.14 -16.43 -0.62
C GLU A 27 -0.35 -15.25 0.34
N ALA A 28 0.68 -14.42 0.57
CA ALA A 28 0.55 -13.19 1.34
C ALA A 28 -0.42 -12.20 0.69
N GLY A 29 -0.35 -12.02 -0.63
CA GLY A 29 -1.30 -11.18 -1.38
C GLY A 29 -2.74 -11.68 -1.27
N VAL A 30 -2.97 -12.99 -1.48
CA VAL A 30 -4.28 -13.63 -1.35
C VAL A 30 -4.81 -13.52 0.08
N LYS A 31 -3.93 -13.66 1.08
CA LYS A 31 -4.29 -13.50 2.50
C LYS A 31 -4.72 -12.06 2.80
N ALA A 32 -3.96 -11.05 2.37
CA ALA A 32 -4.30 -9.65 2.57
C ALA A 32 -5.66 -9.31 1.94
N PHE A 33 -5.88 -9.74 0.70
CA PHE A 33 -7.17 -9.59 0.01
C PHE A 33 -8.31 -10.22 0.82
N LYS A 34 -8.25 -11.53 1.09
CA LYS A 34 -9.33 -12.27 1.76
C LYS A 34 -9.62 -11.72 3.17
N TYR A 35 -8.57 -11.35 3.90
CA TYR A 35 -8.69 -10.84 5.26
C TYR A 35 -9.51 -9.55 5.32
N HIS A 36 -9.17 -8.57 4.49
CA HIS A 36 -9.89 -7.31 4.45
C HIS A 36 -11.26 -7.47 3.80
N PHE A 37 -11.32 -8.14 2.65
CA PHE A 37 -12.56 -8.35 1.88
C PHE A 37 -13.68 -8.94 2.74
N LYS A 38 -13.40 -10.02 3.48
CA LYS A 38 -14.37 -10.66 4.39
C LYS A 38 -14.88 -9.70 5.47
N ARG A 39 -14.00 -8.85 6.02
CA ARG A 39 -14.32 -7.90 7.08
C ARG A 39 -15.16 -6.71 6.61
N ILE A 40 -15.03 -6.33 5.33
CA ILE A 40 -15.74 -5.20 4.75
C ILE A 40 -17.11 -5.62 4.24
N LEU A 41 -17.18 -6.78 3.59
CA LEU A 41 -18.45 -7.33 3.13
C LEU A 41 -19.38 -7.64 4.31
N GLY A 42 -18.87 -8.27 5.37
CA GLY A 42 -19.71 -8.64 6.52
C GLY A 42 -20.94 -9.45 6.07
N GLN A 43 -22.14 -8.91 6.30
CA GLN A 43 -23.43 -9.48 5.88
C GLN A 43 -24.03 -8.80 4.65
N ALA A 44 -23.24 -8.02 3.91
CA ALA A 44 -23.73 -7.26 2.77
C ALA A 44 -24.08 -8.18 1.59
N MET A 45 -25.34 -8.14 1.16
CA MET A 45 -25.81 -8.75 -0.09
C MET A 45 -25.44 -7.86 -1.27
N LEU A 46 -24.44 -8.26 -2.05
CA LEU A 46 -24.05 -7.59 -3.29
C LEU A 46 -24.60 -8.37 -4.51
N THR A 47 -24.97 -7.63 -5.55
CA THR A 47 -25.13 -8.18 -6.90
C THR A 47 -23.78 -8.60 -7.48
N PHE A 48 -23.83 -9.35 -8.58
CA PHE A 48 -22.64 -9.74 -9.31
C PHE A 48 -21.81 -8.52 -9.74
N GLU A 49 -22.46 -7.49 -10.28
CA GLU A 49 -21.81 -6.26 -10.74
C GLU A 49 -21.17 -5.50 -9.59
N GLU A 50 -21.87 -5.37 -8.45
CA GLU A 50 -21.32 -4.74 -7.25
C GLU A 50 -20.12 -5.53 -6.70
N MET A 51 -20.20 -6.86 -6.67
CA MET A 51 -19.13 -7.72 -6.20
C MET A 51 -17.88 -7.57 -7.06
N THR A 52 -18.03 -7.73 -8.38
CA THR A 52 -16.93 -7.59 -9.34
C THR A 52 -16.28 -6.20 -9.24
N THR A 53 -17.10 -5.15 -9.11
CA THR A 53 -16.62 -3.77 -8.95
C THR A 53 -15.80 -3.61 -7.67
N VAL A 54 -16.34 -4.05 -6.52
CA VAL A 54 -15.62 -3.97 -5.23
C VAL A 54 -14.31 -4.75 -5.29
N THR A 55 -14.30 -5.94 -5.89
CA THR A 55 -13.07 -6.73 -6.01
C THR A 55 -12.00 -6.05 -6.86
N ALA A 56 -12.37 -5.45 -7.99
CA ALA A 56 -11.43 -4.75 -8.88
C ALA A 56 -10.86 -3.47 -8.23
N MET A 57 -11.68 -2.73 -7.47
CA MET A 57 -11.19 -1.57 -6.74
C MET A 57 -10.25 -1.96 -5.59
N ILE A 58 -10.55 -3.06 -4.88
CA ILE A 58 -9.67 -3.60 -3.86
C ILE A 58 -8.33 -4.05 -4.45
N GLU A 59 -8.36 -4.76 -5.57
CA GLU A 59 -7.16 -5.13 -6.33
C GLU A 59 -6.32 -3.89 -6.65
N SER A 60 -6.97 -2.82 -7.13
CA SER A 60 -6.30 -1.55 -7.41
C SER A 60 -5.63 -0.97 -6.16
N CYS A 61 -6.30 -1.01 -5.00
CA CYS A 61 -5.71 -0.57 -3.73
C CYS A 61 -4.49 -1.39 -3.32
N LEU A 62 -4.54 -2.72 -3.45
CA LEU A 62 -3.41 -3.60 -3.14
C LEU A 62 -2.23 -3.35 -4.07
N ASN A 63 -2.50 -3.12 -5.35
CA ASN A 63 -1.49 -2.90 -6.39
C ASN A 63 -0.96 -1.46 -6.46
N SER A 64 -1.63 -0.50 -5.81
CA SER A 64 -1.13 0.87 -5.67
C SER A 64 -0.04 1.03 -4.60
N ARG A 65 0.24 -0.02 -3.80
CA ARG A 65 1.18 0.09 -2.68
C ARG A 65 2.59 0.50 -3.17
N PRO A 66 3.22 1.51 -2.57
CA PRO A 66 4.62 1.86 -2.85
C PRO A 66 5.55 0.69 -2.56
N LEU A 67 6.59 0.49 -3.36
CA LEU A 67 7.62 -0.53 -3.14
C LEU A 67 8.97 0.12 -2.86
N CYS A 68 9.38 1.05 -3.71
CA CYS A 68 10.63 1.79 -3.61
C CYS A 68 10.51 3.11 -4.39
N PRO A 69 11.47 4.03 -4.30
CA PRO A 69 11.50 5.22 -5.17
C PRO A 69 11.57 4.82 -6.65
N LEU A 70 10.79 5.48 -7.50
CA LEU A 70 10.82 5.23 -8.96
C LEU A 70 12.07 5.81 -9.62
N SER A 71 12.58 6.92 -9.08
CA SER A 71 13.71 7.68 -9.60
C SER A 71 14.65 8.13 -8.49
N SER A 72 15.92 8.36 -8.84
CA SER A 72 16.91 8.98 -7.96
C SER A 72 16.76 10.50 -7.86
N ASP A 73 15.93 11.15 -8.69
CA ASP A 73 15.73 12.60 -8.67
C ASP A 73 15.21 13.08 -7.29
N PRO A 74 15.93 13.98 -6.59
CA PRO A 74 15.49 14.65 -5.35
C PRO A 74 14.10 15.30 -5.38
N ASN A 75 13.62 15.70 -6.55
CA ASN A 75 12.33 16.38 -6.68
C ASN A 75 11.18 15.44 -7.08
N ASP A 76 11.49 14.22 -7.51
CA ASP A 76 10.47 13.22 -7.84
C ASP A 76 10.03 12.48 -6.57
N LEU A 77 8.74 12.54 -6.23
CA LEU A 77 8.20 11.81 -5.08
C LEU A 77 7.50 10.50 -5.50
N SER A 78 7.57 10.13 -6.78
CA SER A 78 6.86 8.98 -7.32
C SER A 78 7.47 7.67 -6.82
N PRO A 79 6.66 6.73 -6.30
CA PRO A 79 7.12 5.40 -5.95
C PRO A 79 6.89 4.43 -7.11
N LEU A 80 7.74 3.42 -7.23
CA LEU A 80 7.41 2.22 -7.97
C LEU A 80 6.33 1.45 -7.21
N THR A 81 5.36 0.90 -7.93
CA THR A 81 4.24 0.12 -7.36
C THR A 81 4.00 -1.14 -8.20
N PRO A 82 3.34 -2.18 -7.67
CA PRO A 82 2.92 -3.33 -8.48
C PRO A 82 2.07 -2.93 -9.70
N GLY A 83 1.25 -1.88 -9.59
CA GLY A 83 0.44 -1.36 -10.68
C GLY A 83 1.25 -0.99 -11.93
N HIS A 84 2.46 -0.43 -11.76
CA HIS A 84 3.34 -0.11 -12.88
C HIS A 84 3.71 -1.35 -13.70
N PHE A 85 3.87 -2.52 -13.08
CA PHE A 85 4.15 -3.77 -13.79
C PHE A 85 2.92 -4.35 -14.48
N LEU A 86 1.71 -4.08 -13.95
CA LEU A 86 0.46 -4.64 -14.47
C LEU A 86 -0.10 -3.84 -15.63
N ILE A 87 -0.04 -2.51 -15.56
CA ILE A 87 -0.68 -1.61 -16.53
C ILE A 87 0.28 -0.59 -17.16
N GLY A 88 1.54 -0.54 -16.70
CA GLY A 88 2.54 0.41 -17.21
C GLY A 88 2.48 1.81 -16.58
N ASP A 89 1.57 2.05 -15.63
CA ASP A 89 1.32 3.37 -15.04
C ASP A 89 0.78 3.29 -13.59
N VAL A 90 0.60 4.44 -12.95
CA VAL A 90 -0.01 4.59 -11.64
C VAL A 90 -1.51 4.28 -11.66
N LEU A 91 -1.96 3.53 -10.66
CA LEU A 91 -3.39 3.31 -10.43
C LEU A 91 -3.99 4.54 -9.77
N THR A 92 -4.90 5.23 -10.47
CA THR A 92 -5.59 6.43 -9.98
C THR A 92 -7.08 6.17 -9.76
N ALA A 93 -7.68 6.90 -8.82
CA ALA A 93 -9.12 6.93 -8.61
C ALA A 93 -9.60 8.38 -8.63
N ILE A 94 -10.83 8.58 -9.09
CA ILE A 94 -11.50 9.87 -8.99
C ILE A 94 -11.72 10.16 -7.49
N PRO A 95 -11.33 11.35 -7.00
CA PRO A 95 -11.60 11.73 -5.61
C PRO A 95 -13.11 11.67 -5.33
N GLN A 96 -13.47 10.92 -4.29
CA GLN A 96 -14.85 10.80 -3.83
C GLN A 96 -15.01 11.43 -2.45
N PRO A 97 -16.23 11.92 -2.11
CA PRO A 97 -16.50 12.46 -0.79
C PRO A 97 -16.26 11.38 0.28
N ASP A 98 -15.71 11.78 1.43
CA ASP A 98 -15.62 10.89 2.59
C ASP A 98 -17.04 10.63 3.11
N ILE A 99 -17.45 9.37 3.04
CA ILE A 99 -18.78 8.91 3.48
C ILE A 99 -18.70 7.95 4.66
N LEU A 100 -17.55 7.86 5.34
CA LEU A 100 -17.36 6.91 6.44
C LEU A 100 -18.27 7.18 7.64
N ASP A 101 -18.63 8.46 7.86
CA ASP A 101 -19.52 8.89 8.95
C ASP A 101 -20.99 9.05 8.49
N SER A 102 -21.28 8.80 7.21
CA SER A 102 -22.62 8.98 6.66
C SER A 102 -23.56 7.85 7.11
N LYS A 103 -24.80 8.20 7.50
CA LYS A 103 -25.85 7.19 7.71
C LYS A 103 -26.22 6.56 6.37
N VAL A 104 -25.79 5.33 6.14
CA VAL A 104 -26.01 4.54 4.89
C VAL A 104 -27.49 4.16 4.68
N SER A 105 -28.45 4.88 5.26
CA SER A 105 -29.87 4.48 5.27
C SER A 105 -30.67 4.94 4.05
N THR A 106 -30.07 5.58 3.05
CA THR A 106 -30.82 6.04 1.84
C THR A 106 -29.98 6.06 0.56
N LEU A 107 -28.96 5.20 0.50
CA LEU A 107 -27.93 5.31 -0.52
C LEU A 107 -28.27 4.54 -1.81
N LYS A 108 -28.17 5.25 -2.95
CA LYS A 108 -28.06 4.66 -4.29
C LYS A 108 -26.98 3.58 -4.25
N ARG A 109 -27.22 2.42 -4.87
CA ARG A 109 -26.37 1.21 -4.81
C ARG A 109 -24.86 1.48 -4.91
N TRP A 110 -24.45 2.44 -5.73
CA TRP A 110 -23.04 2.82 -5.92
C TRP A 110 -22.36 3.37 -4.65
N HIS A 111 -23.05 4.11 -3.79
CA HIS A 111 -22.47 4.62 -2.53
C HIS A 111 -22.10 3.49 -1.58
N ARG A 112 -22.81 2.35 -1.65
CA ARG A 112 -22.46 1.17 -0.84
C ARG A 112 -21.11 0.60 -1.27
N VAL A 113 -20.90 0.50 -2.58
CA VAL A 113 -19.65 0.06 -3.20
C VAL A 113 -18.51 1.01 -2.82
N GLU A 114 -18.75 2.32 -2.86
CA GLU A 114 -17.77 3.32 -2.43
C GLU A 114 -17.44 3.23 -0.93
N PHE A 115 -18.47 3.11 -0.08
CA PHE A 115 -18.28 3.00 1.36
C PHE A 115 -17.41 1.78 1.71
N MET A 116 -17.62 0.66 1.02
CA MET A 116 -16.79 -0.54 1.16
C MET A 116 -15.33 -0.27 0.77
N LEU A 117 -15.09 0.47 -0.31
CA LEU A 117 -13.74 0.82 -0.73
C LEU A 117 -13.03 1.71 0.29
N GLN A 118 -13.70 2.76 0.80
CA GLN A 118 -13.12 3.65 1.81
C GLN A 118 -12.83 2.90 3.13
N GLN A 119 -13.72 1.99 3.53
CA GLN A 119 -13.48 1.08 4.66
C GLN A 119 -12.31 0.13 4.42
N PHE A 120 -12.17 -0.41 3.19
CA PHE A 120 -11.00 -1.19 2.79
C PHE A 120 -9.73 -0.38 2.99
N TRP A 121 -9.68 0.77 2.33
CA TRP A 121 -8.51 1.62 2.26
C TRP A 121 -8.02 2.06 3.64
N SER A 122 -8.94 2.50 4.51
CA SER A 122 -8.63 2.91 5.88
C SER A 122 -7.93 1.81 6.69
N ARG A 123 -8.25 0.53 6.43
CA ARG A 123 -7.64 -0.62 7.12
C ARG A 123 -6.35 -1.05 6.44
N TRP A 124 -6.39 -1.23 5.12
CA TRP A 124 -5.26 -1.68 4.31
C TRP A 124 -4.06 -0.74 4.40
N SER A 125 -4.28 0.57 4.24
CA SER A 125 -3.20 1.56 4.33
C SER A 125 -2.50 1.53 5.68
N LYS A 126 -3.27 1.45 6.78
CA LYS A 126 -2.75 1.34 8.15
C LYS A 126 -1.98 0.04 8.36
N GLU A 127 -2.48 -1.08 7.88
CA GLU A 127 -1.81 -2.38 7.98
C GLU A 127 -0.48 -2.37 7.22
N TYR A 128 -0.50 -1.89 5.97
CA TYR A 128 0.71 -1.77 5.14
C TYR A 128 1.77 -0.86 5.78
N LEU A 129 1.39 0.33 6.26
CA LEU A 129 2.29 1.23 6.98
C LEU A 129 2.83 0.62 8.29
N SER A 130 2.05 -0.26 8.93
CA SER A 130 2.48 -0.96 10.14
C SER A 130 3.48 -2.08 9.81
N ILE A 131 3.33 -2.76 8.67
CA ILE A 131 4.30 -3.74 8.17
C ILE A 131 5.64 -3.04 7.91
N LEU A 132 5.63 -1.88 7.25
CA LEU A 132 6.85 -1.10 6.99
C LEU A 132 7.56 -0.62 8.27
N GLN A 133 6.83 -0.41 9.37
CA GLN A 133 7.41 -0.05 10.66
C GLN A 133 7.76 -1.25 11.53
N SER A 134 7.36 -2.46 11.16
CA SER A 134 7.56 -3.63 11.99
C SER A 134 9.05 -3.95 12.08
N ARG A 135 9.67 -3.50 13.17
CA ARG A 135 11.09 -3.73 13.46
C ARG A 135 11.34 -5.22 13.60
N THR A 136 12.31 -5.72 12.84
CA THR A 136 12.79 -7.09 13.01
C THR A 136 13.32 -7.22 14.45
N LYS A 137 12.68 -8.07 15.27
CA LYS A 137 12.96 -8.27 16.70
C LYS A 137 14.45 -8.07 17.07
N TRP A 138 14.72 -7.02 17.86
CA TRP A 138 15.86 -6.82 18.79
C TRP A 138 17.14 -7.60 18.48
N LYS A 139 17.75 -7.41 17.31
CA LYS A 139 19.05 -8.05 17.00
C LYS A 139 20.15 -7.12 16.51
N LYS A 140 19.85 -5.90 16.03
CA LYS A 140 20.85 -4.88 15.66
C LYS A 140 20.28 -3.47 15.82
N GLU A 141 21.14 -2.49 16.11
CA GLU A 141 20.82 -1.07 15.87
C GLU A 141 20.52 -0.91 14.38
N GLU A 142 19.34 -0.37 14.06
CA GLU A 142 19.00 0.03 12.69
C GLU A 142 19.63 1.39 12.39
N GLU A 143 20.06 1.58 11.14
CA GLU A 143 20.56 2.88 10.70
C GLU A 143 19.50 3.97 10.89
N ASN A 144 19.96 5.13 11.36
CA ASN A 144 19.11 6.32 11.48
C ASN A 144 18.55 6.72 10.10
N LEU A 145 17.43 7.46 10.11
CA LEU A 145 16.91 8.12 8.91
C LEU A 145 18.00 9.00 8.26
N GLN A 146 18.09 8.94 6.94
CA GLN A 146 19.08 9.65 6.16
C GLN A 146 18.45 10.73 5.28
N LEU A 147 19.24 11.76 4.96
CA LEU A 147 18.85 12.80 4.01
C LEU A 147 18.57 12.19 2.63
N GLY A 148 17.57 12.71 1.94
CA GLY A 148 17.20 12.30 0.58
C GLY A 148 16.33 11.04 0.49
N GLN A 149 16.10 10.32 1.59
CA GLN A 149 15.24 9.13 1.60
C GLN A 149 13.77 9.50 1.33
N LEU A 150 13.15 8.78 0.40
CA LEU A 150 11.70 8.85 0.17
C LEU A 150 10.98 8.01 1.23
N VAL A 151 9.99 8.60 1.86
CA VAL A 151 9.27 8.02 2.99
C VAL A 151 7.77 8.18 2.83
N LEU A 152 7.03 7.25 3.43
CA LEU A 152 5.60 7.36 3.63
C LEU A 152 5.28 8.03 4.96
N LEU A 153 4.25 8.87 4.95
CA LEU A 153 3.74 9.54 6.14
C LEU A 153 2.53 8.82 6.69
N LYS A 154 2.40 8.80 8.01
CA LYS A 154 1.19 8.28 8.68
C LYS A 154 0.16 9.39 8.83
N GLU A 155 -0.61 9.60 7.77
CA GLU A 155 -1.77 10.49 7.77
C GLU A 155 -3.07 9.70 7.78
N GLU A 156 -4.09 10.28 8.40
CA GLU A 156 -5.41 9.67 8.55
C GLU A 156 -6.39 10.31 7.56
N HIS A 157 -7.47 9.61 7.22
CA HIS A 157 -8.54 10.11 6.35
C HIS A 157 -8.12 10.47 4.92
N LEU A 158 -7.11 9.80 4.37
CA LEU A 158 -6.76 9.95 2.95
C LEU A 158 -7.72 9.16 2.06
N PRO A 159 -8.06 9.70 0.87
CA PRO A 159 -8.87 8.97 -0.10
C PRO A 159 -8.14 7.70 -0.59
N PRO A 160 -8.89 6.69 -1.08
CA PRO A 160 -8.31 5.50 -1.68
C PRO A 160 -7.23 5.80 -2.72
N LEU A 161 -6.19 4.95 -2.76
CA LEU A 161 -5.01 5.05 -3.64
C LEU A 161 -4.06 6.23 -3.37
N LYS A 162 -4.39 7.11 -2.41
CA LYS A 162 -3.54 8.26 -2.09
C LYS A 162 -2.55 7.95 -0.97
N TRP A 163 -1.32 7.64 -1.35
CA TRP A 163 -0.22 7.44 -0.41
C TRP A 163 0.50 8.77 -0.13
N PRO A 164 0.62 9.22 1.13
CA PRO A 164 1.25 10.49 1.46
C PRO A 164 2.77 10.31 1.48
N LEU A 165 3.43 10.75 0.42
CA LEU A 165 4.87 10.62 0.25
C LEU A 165 5.59 11.92 0.57
N GLY A 166 6.82 11.79 1.03
CA GLY A 166 7.71 12.92 1.21
C GLY A 166 9.17 12.50 1.23
N ARG A 167 10.05 13.46 1.04
CA ARG A 167 11.49 13.26 1.07
C ARG A 167 12.11 13.94 2.27
N ILE A 168 13.00 13.23 2.97
CA ILE A 168 13.72 13.78 4.11
C ILE A 168 14.71 14.83 3.60
N ILE A 169 14.56 16.07 4.09
CA ILE A 169 15.47 17.18 3.75
C ILE A 169 16.33 17.61 4.94
N ASP A 170 15.98 17.19 6.16
CA ASP A 170 16.75 17.47 7.37
C ASP A 170 16.41 16.46 8.47
N VAL A 171 17.36 16.17 9.37
CA VAL A 171 17.19 15.23 10.49
C VAL A 171 17.58 15.87 11.81
N HIS A 172 16.80 15.62 12.86
CA HIS A 172 16.96 16.25 14.17
C HIS A 172 17.26 15.16 15.22
N PRO A 173 18.54 14.84 15.47
CA PRO A 173 18.93 13.86 16.48
C PRO A 173 18.77 14.40 17.90
N GLY A 174 18.50 13.50 18.84
CA GLY A 174 18.51 13.79 20.27
C GLY A 174 19.93 13.82 20.85
N PRO A 175 20.06 14.07 22.17
CA PRO A 175 21.36 14.05 22.86
C PRO A 175 22.09 12.69 22.78
N ASP A 176 21.35 11.62 22.51
CA ASP A 176 21.82 10.24 22.31
C ASP A 176 22.20 9.93 20.85
N GLY A 177 22.17 10.92 19.95
CA GLY A 177 22.46 10.74 18.53
C GLY A 177 21.35 10.06 17.71
N SER A 178 20.23 9.68 18.34
CA SER A 178 19.12 9.01 17.66
C SER A 178 18.16 10.01 17.01
N VAL A 179 17.78 9.79 15.74
CA VAL A 179 16.86 10.69 15.03
C VAL A 179 15.43 10.49 15.56
N ARG A 180 14.85 11.54 16.14
CA ARG A 180 13.47 11.52 16.67
C ARG A 180 12.50 12.30 15.81
N VAL A 181 13.00 13.29 15.08
CA VAL A 181 12.23 14.17 14.20
C VAL A 181 12.98 14.36 12.89
N ALA A 182 12.25 14.43 11.78
CA ALA A 182 12.80 14.78 10.47
C ALA A 182 11.96 15.92 9.85
N THR A 183 12.62 16.79 9.07
CA THR A 183 11.95 17.74 8.18
C THR A 183 11.76 17.07 6.83
N ILE A 184 10.53 17.09 6.32
CA ILE A 184 10.11 16.33 5.15
C ILE A 184 9.48 17.29 4.14
N LYS A 185 9.94 17.22 2.89
CA LYS A 185 9.33 17.90 1.74
C LYS A 185 8.30 16.98 1.11
N THR A 186 7.05 17.42 1.06
CA THR A 186 5.93 16.75 0.38
C THR A 186 5.48 17.59 -0.83
N SER A 187 4.53 17.08 -1.62
CA SER A 187 3.90 17.87 -2.69
C SER A 187 3.10 19.07 -2.17
N ALA A 188 2.61 19.03 -0.94
CA ALA A 188 1.83 20.11 -0.32
C ALA A 188 2.69 21.16 0.41
N GLY A 189 3.95 20.83 0.71
CA GLY A 189 4.83 21.71 1.47
C GLY A 189 5.84 20.97 2.34
N ILE A 190 6.53 21.75 3.19
CA ILE A 190 7.58 21.25 4.08
C ILE A 190 7.04 21.16 5.50
N TYR A 191 7.20 19.99 6.13
CA TYR A 191 6.68 19.73 7.46
C TYR A 191 7.70 19.00 8.33
N LYS A 192 7.69 19.26 9.64
CA LYS A 192 8.38 18.42 10.63
C LYS A 192 7.48 17.27 11.07
N ARG A 193 8.03 16.07 11.17
CA ARG A 193 7.33 14.86 11.62
C ARG A 193 8.20 14.05 12.57
N SER A 194 7.56 13.47 13.59
CA SER A 194 8.22 12.50 14.47
C SER A 194 8.51 11.21 13.70
N ILE A 195 9.56 10.50 14.07
CA ILE A 195 9.92 9.22 13.46
C ILE A 195 8.78 8.19 13.53
N SER A 196 7.94 8.25 14.57
CA SER A 196 6.75 7.40 14.71
C SER A 196 5.69 7.61 13.61
N ARG A 197 5.70 8.77 12.96
CA ARG A 197 4.78 9.14 11.85
C ARG A 197 5.42 8.96 10.47
N ILE A 198 6.62 8.38 10.41
CA ILE A 198 7.39 8.15 9.18
C ILE A 198 7.53 6.64 8.97
N CYS A 199 7.40 6.19 7.73
CA CYS A 199 7.64 4.81 7.31
C CYS A 199 8.64 4.83 6.17
N LEU A 200 9.78 4.16 6.34
CA LEU A 200 10.74 3.99 5.26
C LEU A 200 10.16 3.06 4.20
N LEU A 201 10.36 3.40 2.93
CA LEU A 201 10.16 2.42 1.87
C LEU A 201 11.27 1.36 1.95
N PRO A 202 10.96 0.08 1.67
CA PRO A 202 11.98 -0.95 1.52
C PRO A 202 13.00 -0.50 0.45
N ILE A 203 14.21 -0.20 0.89
CA ILE A 203 15.34 0.00 -0.01
C ILE A 203 15.97 -1.38 -0.16
N GLU A 204 15.67 -2.09 -1.25
CA GLU A 204 16.58 -3.15 -1.66
C GLU A 204 17.84 -2.46 -2.15
N ASN A 205 18.90 -2.52 -1.35
CA ASN A 205 20.25 -2.30 -1.86
C ASN A 205 20.48 -3.41 -2.89
N PHE A 206 20.17 -3.13 -4.15
CA PHE A 206 20.62 -3.95 -5.28
C PHE A 206 22.14 -3.71 -5.42
N THR A 207 22.91 -4.34 -4.54
CA THR A 207 24.36 -4.54 -4.67
C THR A 207 24.63 -5.96 -5.12
#